data_AF-A0A523GQL1-F1
#
_entry.id   AF-A0A523GQL1-F1
#
_cell.length_a   1.000
_cell.length_b   1.000
_cell.length_c   1.000
_cell.angle_alpha   90.00
_cell.angle_beta   90.00
_cell.angle_gamma   90.00
#
_symmetry.space_group_name_H-M   'P 1'
#
loop_
_entity.id
_entity.type
_entity.pdbx_description
1 polymer ?
#
loop_
_entity_poly.entity_id
_entity_poly.type
_entity_poly.pdbx_seq_one_letter_code
_entity_poly.pdbx_strand_id
1 'polypeptide(L)'
;MMFRLLSIVIAIILLSGFSITVPIKGIAQYENSVITGAAKGYLAGNGEFNIVSNTSFSCEGIFDYIEGKSKPAVGGFKCDNGMQGDIVLFALNKIGTKGYGIAHINNETYAQFIFGDVPDFENMSWSTVKERYVNMSQQMQGHIYYCEEYPETLKCKK
;
A
#
# COMPACT_ATOMS: atom_id res chain seq x y z
N MET A 1 8.52 18.81 -42.73
CA MET A 1 8.99 18.98 -41.33
C MET A 1 7.88 18.80 -40.28
N MET A 2 6.62 19.16 -40.58
CA MET A 2 5.48 19.07 -39.66
C MET A 2 5.08 17.64 -39.22
N PHE A 3 5.22 16.63 -40.10
CA PHE A 3 4.90 15.23 -39.76
C PHE A 3 5.84 14.60 -38.72
N ARG A 4 7.09 15.08 -38.58
CA ARG A 4 8.03 14.55 -37.58
C ARG A 4 7.70 15.00 -36.15
N LEU A 5 7.10 16.18 -36.00
CA LEU A 5 6.65 16.69 -34.70
C LEU A 5 5.40 15.95 -34.21
N LEU A 6 4.51 15.55 -35.13
CA LEU A 6 3.29 14.81 -34.78
C LEU A 6 3.61 13.41 -34.21
N SER A 7 4.60 12.70 -34.77
CA SER A 7 5.03 11.39 -34.25
C SER A 7 5.66 11.46 -32.86
N ILE A 8 6.36 12.56 -32.53
CA ILE A 8 6.95 12.76 -31.20
C ILE A 8 5.87 13.01 -30.14
N VAL A 9 4.85 13.80 -30.47
CA VAL A 9 3.73 14.08 -29.55
C VAL A 9 2.91 12.83 -29.26
N ILE A 10 2.64 11.98 -30.27
CA ILE A 10 1.93 10.72 -30.08
C ILE A 10 2.74 9.73 -29.23
N ALA A 11 4.07 9.67 -29.41
CA ALA A 11 4.94 8.84 -28.58
C ALA A 11 4.98 9.30 -27.11
N ILE A 12 4.92 10.61 -26.85
CA ILE A 12 4.90 11.18 -25.49
C ILE A 12 3.56 10.88 -24.79
N ILE A 13 2.43 10.90 -25.51
CA ILE A 13 1.11 10.56 -24.94
C ILE A 13 1.02 9.06 -24.62
N LEU A 14 1.66 8.20 -25.41
CA LEU A 14 1.71 6.75 -25.13
C LEU A 14 2.63 6.38 -23.96
N LEU A 15 3.47 7.31 -23.48
CA LEU A 15 4.31 7.15 -22.30
C LEU A 15 3.60 7.56 -20.99
N SER A 16 2.33 8.01 -21.04
CA SER A 16 1.54 8.13 -19.82
C SER A 16 1.30 6.72 -19.26
N GLY A 17 2.09 6.35 -18.25
CA GLY A 17 2.08 5.02 -17.66
C GLY A 17 0.67 4.60 -17.28
N PHE A 18 0.24 3.44 -17.78
CA PHE A 18 -1.02 2.84 -17.36
C PHE A 18 -0.98 2.63 -15.84
N SER A 19 -1.92 3.26 -15.15
CA SER A 19 -2.13 3.09 -13.72
C SER A 19 -3.51 2.54 -13.46
N ILE A 20 -3.63 1.67 -12.47
CA ILE A 20 -4.91 1.13 -12.01
C ILE A 20 -5.15 1.66 -10.61
N THR A 21 -6.26 2.35 -10.39
CA THR A 21 -6.68 2.84 -9.07
C THR A 21 -7.84 2.01 -8.55
N VAL A 22 -7.76 1.56 -7.30
CA VAL A 22 -8.77 0.75 -6.62
C VAL A 22 -9.11 1.35 -5.26
N PRO A 23 -10.38 1.30 -4.83
CA PRO A 23 -10.78 1.84 -3.53
C PRO A 23 -10.21 0.98 -2.40
N ILE A 24 -9.88 1.61 -1.27
CA ILE A 24 -9.53 0.97 -0.01
C ILE A 24 -10.68 1.14 0.98
N LYS A 25 -10.99 0.07 1.71
CA LYS A 25 -11.91 0.09 2.86
C LYS A 25 -11.34 -0.79 3.96
N GLY A 26 -11.39 -0.34 5.21
CA GLY A 26 -10.83 -1.09 6.31
C GLY A 26 -11.26 -0.57 7.66
N ILE A 27 -10.63 -1.12 8.68
CA ILE A 27 -10.78 -0.70 10.07
C ILE A 27 -9.39 -0.52 10.69
N ALA A 28 -9.28 0.36 11.68
CA ALA A 28 -8.11 0.51 12.53
C ALA A 28 -8.42 0.00 13.95
N GLN A 29 -7.41 -0.50 14.65
CA GLN A 29 -7.53 -0.95 16.03
C GLN A 29 -7.95 0.19 16.96
N TYR A 30 -7.45 1.40 16.70
CA TYR A 30 -7.83 2.58 17.48
C TYR A 30 -9.29 2.92 17.20
N GLU A 31 -10.12 2.81 18.24
CA GLU A 31 -11.54 3.17 18.27
C GLU A 31 -12.45 2.42 17.29
N ASN A 32 -12.00 1.29 16.72
CA ASN A 32 -12.66 0.64 15.57
C ASN A 32 -12.95 1.65 14.44
N SER A 33 -12.05 2.61 14.25
CA SER A 33 -12.21 3.67 13.25
C SER A 33 -12.24 3.07 11.84
N VAL A 34 -13.10 3.63 10.99
CA VAL A 34 -13.25 3.20 9.61
C VAL A 34 -12.18 3.88 8.79
N ILE A 35 -11.43 3.08 8.02
CA ILE A 35 -10.44 3.55 7.07
C ILE A 35 -11.03 3.49 5.67
N THR A 36 -10.85 4.55 4.91
CA THR A 36 -11.19 4.60 3.48
C THR A 36 -10.03 5.19 2.69
N GLY A 37 -9.99 4.97 1.38
CA GLY A 37 -8.96 5.59 0.56
C GLY A 37 -8.85 4.97 -0.82
N ALA A 38 -7.67 5.04 -1.40
CA ALA A 38 -7.37 4.44 -2.68
C ALA A 38 -5.94 3.92 -2.74
N ALA A 39 -5.73 2.84 -3.50
CA ALA A 39 -4.41 2.39 -3.94
C ALA A 39 -4.33 2.55 -5.46
N LYS A 40 -3.26 3.15 -5.94
CA LYS A 40 -2.92 3.21 -7.36
C LYS A 40 -1.66 2.40 -7.61
N GLY A 41 -1.78 1.37 -8.44
CA GLY A 41 -0.64 0.59 -8.93
C GLY A 41 -0.22 1.02 -10.33
N TYR A 42 1.08 1.07 -10.57
CA TYR A 42 1.69 1.35 -11.85
C TYR A 42 2.26 0.07 -12.47
N LEU A 43 2.32 -0.01 -13.81
CA LEU A 43 2.93 -1.15 -14.52
C LEU A 43 4.41 -1.35 -14.21
N ALA A 44 5.09 -0.34 -13.65
CA ALA A 44 6.48 -0.43 -13.22
C ALA A 44 6.69 -1.30 -11.97
N GLY A 45 5.62 -1.84 -11.37
CA GLY A 45 5.73 -2.70 -10.19
C GLY A 45 5.78 -1.92 -8.86
N ASN A 46 5.44 -0.63 -8.90
CA ASN A 46 5.28 0.21 -7.72
C ASN A 46 3.88 0.83 -7.68
N GLY A 47 3.57 1.54 -6.62
CA GLY A 47 2.30 2.18 -6.43
C GLY A 47 2.32 3.20 -5.31
N GLU A 48 1.25 3.98 -5.26
CA GLU A 48 0.96 4.93 -4.20
C GLU A 48 -0.39 4.58 -3.58
N PHE A 49 -0.58 4.96 -2.33
CA PHE A 49 -1.85 4.80 -1.68
C PHE A 49 -2.11 5.95 -0.72
N ASN A 50 -3.38 6.17 -0.47
CA ASN A 50 -3.85 7.04 0.60
C ASN A 50 -4.86 6.29 1.44
N ILE A 51 -4.78 6.47 2.75
CA ILE A 51 -5.77 5.99 3.71
C ILE A 51 -6.18 7.13 4.63
N VAL A 52 -7.47 7.25 4.87
CA VAL A 52 -8.07 8.27 5.72
C VAL A 52 -8.91 7.55 6.75
N SER A 53 -8.59 7.77 8.02
CA SER A 53 -9.44 7.39 9.15
C SER A 53 -10.51 8.45 9.36
N ASN A 54 -11.74 8.03 9.64
CA ASN A 54 -12.83 8.93 9.94
C ASN A 54 -12.68 9.67 11.29
N THR A 55 -11.68 9.33 12.12
CA THR A 55 -11.52 9.92 13.46
C THR A 55 -10.19 10.62 13.70
N SER A 56 -9.10 10.29 12.98
CA SER A 56 -7.78 10.55 13.57
C SER A 56 -6.62 10.89 12.62
N PHE A 57 -6.62 10.44 11.36
CA PHE A 57 -5.44 10.62 10.50
C PHE A 57 -5.77 10.53 9.01
N SER A 58 -4.96 11.21 8.20
CA SER A 58 -4.83 10.99 6.77
C SER A 58 -3.38 10.61 6.46
N CYS A 59 -3.16 9.44 5.85
CA CYS A 59 -1.84 8.95 5.52
C CYS A 59 -1.66 8.72 4.03
N GLU A 60 -0.47 9.05 3.54
CA GLU A 60 -0.04 8.83 2.18
C GLU A 60 1.24 8.00 2.19
N GLY A 61 1.34 7.08 1.23
CA GLY A 61 2.50 6.21 1.15
C GLY A 61 2.71 5.63 -0.24
N ILE A 62 3.82 4.93 -0.36
CA ILE A 62 4.22 4.23 -1.57
C ILE A 62 4.39 2.76 -1.24
N PHE A 63 4.24 1.89 -2.23
CA PHE A 63 4.54 0.47 -2.13
C PHE A 63 5.20 -0.06 -3.40
N ASP A 64 5.97 -1.12 -3.22
CA ASP A 64 6.59 -1.88 -4.31
C ASP A 64 6.14 -3.34 -4.25
N TYR A 65 5.82 -3.91 -5.41
CA TYR A 65 5.62 -5.35 -5.53
C TYR A 65 6.97 -6.06 -5.43
N ILE A 66 7.10 -7.02 -4.52
CA ILE A 66 8.30 -7.84 -4.44
C ILE A 66 8.34 -8.76 -5.67
N GLU A 67 9.48 -8.88 -6.37
CA GLU A 67 9.58 -9.65 -7.62
C GLU A 67 9.10 -11.11 -7.50
N GLY A 68 7.97 -11.48 -8.14
CA GLY A 68 7.46 -12.85 -8.23
C GLY A 68 5.93 -12.96 -8.39
N LYS A 69 5.44 -14.09 -8.92
CA LYS A 69 4.05 -14.27 -9.41
C LYS A 69 2.93 -14.27 -8.34
N SER A 70 3.27 -14.22 -7.05
CA SER A 70 2.31 -14.28 -5.92
C SER A 70 2.77 -13.47 -4.71
N LYS A 71 3.69 -12.53 -4.87
CA LYS A 71 4.33 -11.88 -3.73
C LYS A 71 3.53 -10.66 -3.24
N PRO A 72 3.56 -10.39 -1.93
CA PRO A 72 2.94 -9.20 -1.37
C PRO A 72 3.59 -7.93 -1.94
N ALA A 73 2.85 -6.84 -1.96
CA ALA A 73 3.40 -5.50 -2.14
C ALA A 73 3.68 -4.90 -0.76
N VAL A 74 4.74 -4.11 -0.66
CA VAL A 74 5.22 -3.61 0.63
C VAL A 74 5.57 -2.14 0.53
N GLY A 75 5.25 -1.39 1.57
CA GLY A 75 5.29 0.05 1.48
C GLY A 75 5.42 0.74 2.82
N GLY A 76 5.82 2.01 2.76
CA GLY A 76 5.86 2.91 3.91
C GLY A 76 4.89 4.06 3.71
N PHE A 77 4.44 4.65 4.80
CA PHE A 77 3.57 5.83 4.76
C PHE A 77 3.87 6.81 5.87
N LYS A 78 3.39 8.04 5.65
CA LYS A 78 3.40 9.14 6.61
C LYS A 78 2.00 9.72 6.71
N CYS A 79 1.61 10.11 7.91
CA CYS A 79 0.33 10.72 8.20
C CYS A 79 0.50 12.22 8.47
N ASP A 80 -0.56 12.98 8.22
CA ASP A 80 -0.66 14.43 8.46
C ASP A 80 -0.32 14.85 9.90
N ASN A 81 -0.64 14.00 10.87
CA ASN A 81 -0.34 14.20 12.29
C ASN A 81 1.08 13.76 12.70
N GLY A 82 1.96 13.46 11.73
CA GLY A 82 3.35 13.07 11.95
C GLY A 82 3.56 11.59 12.28
N MET A 83 2.50 10.80 12.40
CA MET A 83 2.62 9.34 12.51
C MET A 83 3.20 8.74 11.24
N GLN A 84 3.91 7.63 11.37
CA GLN A 84 4.48 6.91 10.23
C GLN A 84 4.27 5.42 10.42
N GLY A 85 4.36 4.66 9.35
CA GLY A 85 4.11 3.25 9.42
C GLY A 85 4.40 2.54 8.12
N ASP A 86 4.01 1.27 8.09
CA ASP A 86 4.28 0.39 6.99
C ASP A 86 3.11 -0.53 6.66
N ILE A 87 3.07 -0.94 5.41
CA ILE A 87 1.97 -1.73 4.84
C ILE A 87 2.47 -2.98 4.15
N VAL A 88 1.62 -3.99 4.20
CA VAL A 88 1.74 -5.24 3.45
C VAL A 88 0.43 -5.48 2.71
N LEU A 89 0.49 -5.55 1.38
CA LEU A 89 -0.64 -5.76 0.48
C LEU A 89 -0.58 -7.16 -0.13
N PHE A 90 -1.73 -7.81 -0.24
CA PHE A 90 -1.86 -9.14 -0.79
C PHE A 90 -2.84 -9.14 -1.95
N ALA A 91 -2.32 -9.30 -3.16
CA ALA A 91 -3.16 -9.44 -4.33
C ALA A 91 -3.84 -10.83 -4.34
N LEU A 92 -5.17 -10.84 -4.50
CA LEU A 92 -5.96 -12.05 -4.74
C LEU A 92 -6.05 -12.42 -6.22
N ASN A 93 -5.55 -11.56 -7.11
CA ASN A 93 -5.46 -11.84 -8.53
C ASN A 93 -4.09 -11.42 -9.08
N LYS A 94 -3.73 -11.94 -10.25
CA LYS A 94 -2.43 -11.67 -10.90
C LYS A 94 -2.21 -10.21 -11.30
N ILE A 95 -3.29 -9.43 -11.39
CA ILE A 95 -3.27 -8.03 -11.83
C ILE A 95 -3.12 -7.08 -10.62
N GLY A 96 -3.31 -7.56 -9.38
CA GLY A 96 -3.24 -6.72 -8.19
C GLY A 96 -4.41 -5.75 -8.03
N THR A 97 -5.56 -6.03 -8.65
CA THR A 97 -6.73 -5.12 -8.59
C THR A 97 -7.67 -5.39 -7.43
N LYS A 98 -7.45 -6.48 -6.69
CA LYS A 98 -8.22 -6.76 -5.47
C LYS A 98 -7.41 -7.58 -4.48
N GLY A 99 -7.67 -7.36 -3.19
CA GLY A 99 -6.91 -8.02 -2.16
C GLY A 99 -7.10 -7.48 -0.75
N TYR A 100 -6.25 -7.96 0.15
CA TYR A 100 -6.24 -7.54 1.55
C TYR A 100 -4.95 -6.78 1.85
N GLY A 101 -4.99 -5.90 2.83
CA GLY A 101 -3.83 -5.17 3.32
C GLY A 101 -3.82 -5.13 4.84
N ILE A 102 -2.62 -5.13 5.39
CA ILE A 102 -2.38 -4.90 6.81
C ILE A 102 -1.41 -3.73 6.92
N ALA A 103 -1.71 -2.79 7.80
CA ALA A 103 -0.85 -1.67 8.12
C ALA A 103 -0.48 -1.71 9.60
N HIS A 104 0.74 -1.28 9.88
CA HIS A 104 1.21 -0.96 11.22
C HIS A 104 1.52 0.53 11.28
N ILE A 105 0.79 1.24 12.13
CA ILE A 105 0.85 2.69 12.31
C ILE A 105 1.54 2.94 13.66
N ASN A 106 2.72 3.57 13.64
CA ASN A 106 3.61 3.72 14.80
C ASN A 106 3.91 2.37 15.49
N ASN A 107 4.17 2.35 16.81
CA ASN A 107 4.62 1.15 17.53
C ASN A 107 3.48 0.24 18.04
N GLU A 108 2.21 0.68 17.96
CA GLU A 108 1.12 0.00 18.67
C GLU A 108 -0.21 -0.09 17.92
N THR A 109 -0.40 0.65 16.82
CA THR A 109 -1.68 0.66 16.12
C THR A 109 -1.62 -0.20 14.87
N TYR A 110 -2.59 -1.11 14.72
CA TYR A 110 -2.74 -1.91 13.52
C TYR A 110 -3.99 -1.50 12.75
N ALA A 111 -3.95 -1.68 11.44
CA ALA A 111 -5.11 -1.55 10.58
C ALA A 111 -5.18 -2.73 9.61
N GLN A 112 -6.39 -3.15 9.30
CA GLN A 112 -6.67 -4.13 8.26
C GLN A 112 -7.58 -3.48 7.23
N PHE A 113 -7.36 -3.77 5.95
CA PHE A 113 -8.18 -3.24 4.88
C PHE A 113 -8.28 -4.21 3.70
N ILE A 114 -9.25 -3.97 2.85
CA ILE A 114 -9.33 -4.50 1.49
C ILE A 114 -9.06 -3.40 0.49
N PHE A 115 -8.55 -3.80 -0.66
CA PHE A 115 -8.54 -2.97 -1.85
C PHE A 115 -9.31 -3.67 -2.97
N GLY A 116 -10.05 -2.90 -3.75
CA GLY A 116 -10.93 -3.42 -4.80
C GLY A 116 -12.18 -4.11 -4.24
N ASP A 117 -12.78 -4.99 -5.04
CA ASP A 117 -14.00 -5.73 -4.69
C ASP A 117 -13.66 -7.12 -4.15
N VAL A 118 -13.66 -7.26 -2.83
CA VAL A 118 -13.29 -8.47 -2.10
C VAL A 118 -14.43 -8.88 -1.17
N PRO A 119 -15.12 -10.01 -1.44
CA PRO A 119 -16.12 -10.56 -0.53
C PRO A 119 -15.47 -11.09 0.77
N ASP A 120 -16.22 -11.03 1.88
CA ASP A 120 -15.92 -11.65 3.19
C ASP A 120 -14.71 -11.11 3.99
N PHE A 121 -14.68 -9.80 4.29
CA PHE A 121 -13.57 -9.17 5.02
C PHE A 121 -13.71 -9.10 6.56
N GLU A 122 -14.93 -9.21 7.10
CA GLU A 122 -15.25 -8.55 8.38
C GLU A 122 -14.77 -9.26 9.67
N ASN A 123 -14.13 -10.43 9.61
CA ASN A 123 -14.00 -11.31 10.78
C ASN A 123 -12.58 -11.61 11.28
N MET A 124 -11.55 -10.84 10.90
CA MET A 124 -10.18 -11.06 11.40
C MET A 124 -9.93 -10.31 12.73
N SER A 125 -9.42 -11.01 13.74
CA SER A 125 -9.06 -10.40 15.03
C SER A 125 -7.75 -9.61 14.94
N TRP A 126 -7.61 -8.56 15.76
CA TRP A 126 -6.37 -7.77 15.83
C TRP A 126 -5.12 -8.57 16.19
N SER A 127 -5.26 -9.63 17.01
CA SER A 127 -4.16 -10.56 17.27
C SER A 127 -3.70 -11.28 16.01
N THR A 128 -4.64 -11.71 15.16
CA THR A 128 -4.36 -12.35 13.88
C THR A 128 -3.71 -11.36 12.91
N VAL A 129 -4.20 -10.12 12.87
CA VAL A 129 -3.62 -9.03 12.06
C VAL A 129 -2.14 -8.82 12.43
N LYS A 130 -1.87 -8.66 13.73
CA LYS A 130 -0.52 -8.48 14.26
C LYS A 130 0.41 -9.64 13.91
N GLU A 131 -0.03 -10.88 14.16
CA GLU A 131 0.77 -12.07 13.87
C GLU A 131 1.10 -12.19 12.38
N ARG A 132 0.10 -11.99 11.49
CA ARG A 132 0.31 -12.03 10.04
C ARG A 132 1.30 -10.97 9.58
N TYR A 133 1.15 -9.75 10.10
CA TYR A 133 2.05 -8.65 9.78
C TYR A 133 3.48 -8.96 10.25
N VAL A 134 3.69 -9.45 11.49
CA VAL A 134 5.03 -9.79 11.99
C VAL A 134 5.68 -10.87 11.13
N ASN A 135 4.97 -11.97 10.86
CA ASN A 135 5.47 -13.09 10.06
C ASN A 135 5.88 -12.65 8.65
N MET A 136 5.23 -11.63 8.11
CA MET A 136 5.48 -11.16 6.75
C MET A 136 6.47 -10.02 6.65
N SER A 137 6.48 -9.09 7.60
CA SER A 137 7.52 -8.05 7.70
C SER A 137 8.92 -8.67 7.73
N GLN A 138 9.07 -9.85 8.36
CA GLN A 138 10.30 -10.63 8.37
C GLN A 138 10.71 -11.17 6.99
N GLN A 139 9.77 -11.42 6.07
CA GLN A 139 10.04 -11.86 4.70
C GLN A 139 10.49 -10.71 3.77
N MET A 140 10.50 -9.46 4.26
CA MET A 140 10.70 -8.24 3.49
C MET A 140 12.13 -7.66 3.56
N GLN A 141 13.12 -8.46 3.96
CA GLN A 141 14.50 -8.03 4.27
C GLN A 141 15.31 -7.45 3.10
N GLY A 142 14.79 -7.46 1.85
CA GLY A 142 15.56 -7.12 0.64
C GLY A 142 15.32 -5.74 0.00
N HIS A 143 14.50 -4.85 0.57
CA HIS A 143 14.18 -3.55 -0.07
C HIS A 143 15.20 -2.48 0.32
N ILE A 144 16.15 -2.21 -0.60
CA ILE A 144 17.43 -1.52 -0.36
C ILE A 144 17.28 -0.06 0.10
N TYR A 145 16.19 0.64 -0.24
CA TYR A 145 15.99 2.06 0.11
C TYR A 145 14.89 2.31 1.16
N TYR A 146 14.21 1.25 1.61
CA TYR A 146 13.03 1.37 2.44
C TYR A 146 13.28 2.10 3.77
N CYS A 147 14.40 1.78 4.45
CA CYS A 147 14.72 2.40 5.74
C CYS A 147 15.36 3.79 5.60
N GLU A 148 15.81 4.18 4.41
CA GLU A 148 16.29 5.54 4.18
C GLU A 148 15.11 6.52 4.13
N GLU A 149 14.00 6.10 3.52
CA GLU A 149 12.79 6.92 3.40
C GLU A 149 11.86 6.85 4.62
N TYR A 150 11.84 5.68 5.29
CA TYR A 150 10.96 5.36 6.43
C TYR A 150 11.72 4.79 7.65
N PRO A 151 12.68 5.55 8.23
CA PRO A 151 13.57 5.06 9.30
C PRO A 151 12.82 4.71 10.59
N GLU A 152 11.66 5.31 10.84
CA GLU A 152 10.92 5.18 12.10
C GLU A 152 9.97 3.97 12.16
N THR A 153 9.88 3.20 11.08
CA THR A 153 8.99 2.03 10.98
C THR A 153 9.53 0.85 11.77
N LEU A 154 8.65 -0.08 12.18
CA LEU A 154 9.02 -1.24 13.00
C LEU A 154 10.12 -2.08 12.35
N LYS A 155 10.14 -2.18 11.01
CA LYS A 155 11.18 -2.86 10.25
C LYS A 155 12.57 -2.23 10.41
N CYS A 156 12.64 -0.92 10.61
CA CYS A 156 13.88 -0.14 10.60
C CYS A 156 14.39 0.20 12.01
N LYS A 157 13.50 0.23 13.00
CA LYS A 157 13.86 0.31 14.41
C LYS A 157 14.41 -1.03 14.91
N LYS A 158 15.74 -1.15 14.97
CA LYS A 158 16.44 -2.21 15.70
C LYS A 158 16.67 -1.83 17.15
#